data_AF-A0A7J9L5A3-F1
#
_entry.id   AF-A0A7J9L5A3-F1
#
_cell.length_a   1.000
_cell.length_b   1.000
_cell.length_c   1.000
_cell.angle_alpha   90.00
_cell.angle_beta   90.00
_cell.angle_gamma   90.00
#
_symmetry.space_group_name_H-M   'P 1'
#
loop_
_entity.id
_entity.type
_entity.pdbx_description
1 polymer ?
#
loop_
_entity_poly.entity_id
_entity_poly.type
_entity_poly.pdbx_seq_one_letter_code
_entity_poly.pdbx_strand_id
1 'polypeptide(L)'
;MMNFATGCIFEYNVAHLQGSDIGFKEEDKPNFIGSFYSKTKAMVEELLREYDNVCTLKVRIMTILDELLPMSIEMAKKNLRGIWNFKNPEVVSHNEILEMYKTYIDPKFKWMNFTLEEQAKVIITPRSNNKMDASKLKKEFLELLPIKESLIKYVFEPNKRT
;
A
#
# COMPACT_ATOMS: atom_id res chain seq x y z
N MET A 1 12.77 -8.46 14.97
CA MET A 1 11.54 -7.73 15.32
C MET A 1 10.78 -7.43 14.04
N MET A 2 9.49 -7.77 13.96
CA MET A 2 8.63 -7.35 12.85
C MET A 2 8.04 -5.98 13.17
N ASN A 3 8.28 -4.99 12.33
CA ASN A 3 7.81 -3.63 12.48
C ASN A 3 6.83 -3.29 11.34
N PHE A 4 5.55 -3.11 11.68
CA PHE A 4 4.54 -2.68 10.72
C PHE A 4 4.59 -1.15 10.60
N ALA A 5 5.07 -0.69 9.45
CA ALA A 5 5.24 0.71 9.11
C ALA A 5 4.32 1.11 7.93
N THR A 6 4.69 2.15 7.19
CA THR A 6 3.80 2.79 6.20
C THR A 6 4.53 3.12 4.91
N GLY A 7 3.90 2.82 3.78
CA GLY A 7 4.31 3.31 2.45
C GLY A 7 3.76 4.69 2.09
N CYS A 8 2.95 5.32 2.96
CA CYS A 8 2.40 6.67 2.77
C CYS A 8 3.42 7.81 3.02
N ILE A 9 4.69 7.56 2.68
CA ILE A 9 5.84 8.47 2.80
C ILE A 9 6.47 8.78 1.43
N PHE A 10 5.80 8.35 0.36
CA PHE A 10 6.19 8.62 -1.03
C PHE A 10 5.08 9.33 -1.79
N GLU A 11 5.44 10.13 -2.78
CA GLU A 11 4.52 10.73 -3.75
C GLU A 11 5.10 10.65 -5.17
N TYR A 12 4.23 10.54 -6.17
CA TYR A 12 4.65 10.60 -7.56
C TYR A 12 5.50 11.84 -7.85
N ASN A 13 6.55 11.67 -8.63
CA ASN A 13 7.52 12.72 -8.97
C ASN A 13 8.04 12.52 -10.40
N VAL A 14 9.01 13.32 -10.84
CA VAL A 14 9.55 13.24 -12.20
C VAL A 14 10.18 11.89 -12.56
N ALA A 15 10.72 11.15 -11.58
CA ALA A 15 11.30 9.83 -11.77
C ALA A 15 10.27 8.69 -11.62
N HIS A 16 9.17 8.97 -10.92
CA HIS A 16 8.08 8.03 -10.64
C HIS A 16 6.77 8.71 -11.05
N LEU A 17 6.53 8.81 -12.35
CA LEU A 17 5.36 9.50 -12.88
C LEU A 17 4.09 8.69 -12.59
N GLN A 18 2.98 9.40 -12.34
CA GLN A 18 1.68 8.76 -12.20
C GLN A 18 1.32 8.05 -13.51
N GLY A 19 0.88 6.79 -13.41
CA GLY A 19 0.59 5.94 -14.56
C GLY A 19 1.81 5.28 -15.21
N SER A 20 3.03 5.61 -14.78
CA SER A 20 4.22 4.87 -15.22
C SER A 20 4.31 3.50 -14.56
N ASP A 21 5.10 2.62 -15.16
CA ASP A 21 5.35 1.30 -14.58
C ASP A 21 6.37 1.30 -13.44
N ILE A 22 7.04 2.42 -13.22
CA ILE A 22 8.11 2.57 -12.24
C ILE A 22 7.49 2.84 -10.86
N GLY A 23 7.76 1.94 -9.92
CA GLY A 23 7.37 2.08 -8.51
C GLY A 23 8.57 2.35 -7.61
N PHE A 24 8.32 3.03 -6.48
CA PHE A 24 9.31 3.23 -5.43
C PHE A 24 9.77 1.90 -4.84
N LYS A 25 11.07 1.72 -4.72
CA LYS A 25 11.75 0.57 -4.13
C LYS A 25 12.04 0.77 -2.65
N GLU A 26 12.47 -0.28 -1.98
CA GLU A 26 12.79 -0.27 -0.56
C GLU A 26 13.99 0.64 -0.21
N GLU A 27 14.91 0.81 -1.16
CA GLU A 27 16.09 1.65 -1.04
C GLU A 27 15.81 3.13 -1.29
N ASP A 28 14.65 3.47 -1.86
CA ASP A 28 14.33 4.86 -2.18
C ASP A 28 14.09 5.70 -0.92
N LYS A 29 14.56 6.95 -0.98
CA LYS A 29 14.37 7.92 0.10
C LYS A 29 12.94 8.46 0.09
N PRO A 30 12.27 8.52 1.26
CA PRO A 30 10.95 9.14 1.36
C PRO A 30 10.95 10.56 0.81
N ASN A 31 10.01 10.85 -0.10
CA ASN A 31 9.88 12.18 -0.70
C ASN A 31 8.58 12.91 -0.30
N PHE A 32 7.69 12.28 0.46
CA PHE A 32 6.46 12.89 0.95
C PHE A 32 6.50 13.17 2.44
N ILE A 33 6.70 14.45 2.79
CA ILE A 33 6.75 14.95 4.18
C ILE A 33 5.68 16.02 4.47
N GLY A 34 4.65 16.10 3.62
CA GLY A 34 3.58 17.12 3.68
C GLY A 34 2.63 16.99 4.88
N SER A 35 2.80 15.98 5.72
CA SER A 35 2.04 15.83 6.98
C SER A 35 2.97 15.46 8.14
N PHE A 36 2.61 15.85 9.36
CA PHE A 36 3.34 15.46 10.57
C PHE A 36 3.48 13.94 10.69
N TYR A 37 2.42 13.21 10.31
CA TYR A 37 2.43 11.74 10.24
C TYR A 37 3.52 11.23 9.30
N SER A 38 3.52 11.67 8.03
CA SER A 38 4.47 11.18 7.03
C SER A 38 5.90 11.58 7.37
N LYS A 39 6.12 12.81 7.87
CA LYS A 39 7.43 13.29 8.31
C LYS A 39 7.99 12.43 9.45
N THR A 40 7.18 12.17 10.48
CA THR A 40 7.60 11.36 11.64
C THR A 40 7.88 9.92 11.22
N LYS A 41 7.05 9.33 10.36
CA LYS A 41 7.23 7.95 9.90
C LYS A 41 8.45 7.78 9.01
N ALA A 42 8.76 8.76 8.16
CA ALA A 42 9.99 8.79 7.38
C ALA A 42 11.24 8.84 8.29
N MET A 43 11.22 9.67 9.34
CA MET A 43 12.32 9.72 10.32
C MET A 43 12.51 8.37 11.04
N VAL A 44 11.42 7.75 11.49
CA VAL A 44 11.49 6.44 12.17
C VAL A 44 12.01 5.35 11.23
N GLU A 45 11.60 5.34 9.96
CA GLU A 45 12.13 4.37 8.99
C GLU A 45 13.64 4.50 8.81
N GLU A 46 14.15 5.72 8.69
CA GLU A 46 15.59 5.96 8.55
C GLU A 46 16.35 5.50 9.80
N LEU A 47 15.85 5.84 11.00
CA LEU A 47 16.45 5.41 12.26
C LEU A 47 16.48 3.88 12.41
N LEU A 48 15.44 3.19 11.92
CA LEU A 48 15.36 1.73 12.00
C LEU A 48 16.30 1.02 11.01
N ARG A 49 16.90 1.72 10.04
CA ARG A 49 17.92 1.14 9.16
C ARG A 49 19.19 0.75 9.93
N GLU A 50 19.48 1.41 11.04
CA GLU A 50 20.63 1.13 11.91
C GLU A 50 20.46 -0.16 12.75
N TYR A 51 19.31 -0.83 12.66
CA TYR A 51 18.99 -2.03 13.43
C TYR A 51 18.89 -3.25 12.52
N ASP A 52 19.97 -4.03 12.43
CA ASP A 52 20.06 -5.23 11.59
C ASP A 52 19.02 -6.31 11.95
N ASN A 53 18.43 -6.25 13.14
CA ASN A 53 17.43 -7.22 13.62
C ASN A 53 15.98 -6.81 13.33
N VAL A 54 15.76 -5.70 12.63
CA VAL A 54 14.41 -5.18 12.32
C VAL A 54 14.02 -5.54 10.88
N CYS A 55 12.78 -5.99 10.73
CA CYS A 55 12.10 -6.11 9.44
C CYS A 55 10.98 -5.08 9.39
N THR A 56 11.14 -4.05 8.56
CA THR A 56 10.19 -2.95 8.42
C THR A 56 9.29 -3.17 7.21
N LEU A 57 8.00 -3.36 7.46
CA LEU A 57 6.98 -3.64 6.45
C LEU A 57 6.23 -2.35 6.09
N LYS A 58 6.37 -1.86 4.86
CA LYS A 58 5.68 -0.65 4.37
C LYS A 58 4.26 -1.00 3.90
N VAL A 59 3.27 -0.80 4.77
CA VAL A 59 1.84 -1.06 4.49
C VAL A 59 1.17 0.14 3.81
N ARG A 60 0.19 -0.10 2.92
CA ARG A 60 -0.67 0.93 2.30
C ARG A 60 -2.09 0.39 2.07
N ILE A 61 -2.98 1.21 1.50
CA ILE A 61 -4.36 0.81 1.17
C ILE A 61 -4.46 -0.41 0.24
N MET A 62 -3.39 -0.70 -0.50
CA MET A 62 -3.26 -1.85 -1.40
C MET A 62 -2.65 -3.07 -0.69
N THR A 63 -2.80 -3.18 0.62
CA THR A 63 -2.33 -4.32 1.42
C THR A 63 -3.53 -5.09 1.92
N ILE A 64 -3.87 -6.20 1.25
CA ILE A 64 -4.95 -7.07 1.70
C ILE A 64 -4.48 -7.90 2.89
N LEU A 65 -4.98 -7.54 4.08
CA LEU A 65 -4.48 -8.05 5.34
C LEU A 65 -4.69 -9.56 5.48
N ASP A 66 -5.83 -10.09 5.02
CA ASP A 66 -6.14 -11.53 5.06
C ASP A 66 -5.11 -12.37 4.30
N GLU A 67 -4.50 -11.81 3.26
CA GLU A 67 -3.43 -12.48 2.49
C GLU A 67 -2.03 -12.18 3.07
N LEU A 68 -1.72 -10.91 3.34
CA LEU A 68 -0.37 -10.51 3.70
C LEU A 68 -0.04 -10.73 5.19
N LEU A 69 -0.98 -10.66 6.12
CA LEU A 69 -0.66 -10.91 7.54
C LEU A 69 -0.08 -12.32 7.78
N PRO A 70 -0.63 -13.41 7.21
CA PRO A 70 0.01 -14.72 7.25
C PRO A 70 1.43 -14.70 6.69
N MET A 71 1.67 -14.01 5.57
CA MET A 71 3.02 -13.88 5.00
C MET A 71 3.98 -13.18 5.96
N SER A 72 3.54 -12.17 6.72
CA SER A 72 4.40 -11.51 7.72
C SER A 72 4.89 -12.47 8.82
N ILE A 73 4.08 -13.48 9.17
CA ILE A 73 4.46 -14.52 10.12
C ILE A 73 5.52 -15.43 9.50
N GLU A 74 5.38 -15.78 8.23
CA GLU A 74 6.39 -16.54 7.49
C GLU A 74 7.69 -15.76 7.31
N MET A 75 7.63 -14.45 7.06
CA MET A 75 8.81 -13.57 7.04
C MET A 75 9.54 -13.59 8.38
N ALA A 76 8.80 -13.59 9.49
CA ALA A 76 9.37 -13.68 10.84
C ALA A 76 10.07 -15.03 11.06
N LYS A 77 9.43 -16.14 10.69
CA LYS A 77 10.00 -17.50 10.77
C LYS A 77 11.28 -17.64 9.93
N LYS A 78 11.30 -17.01 8.74
CA LYS A 78 12.46 -16.97 7.84
C LYS A 78 13.55 -15.99 8.29
N ASN A 79 13.37 -15.29 9.42
CA ASN A 79 14.29 -14.26 9.92
C ASN A 79 14.62 -13.18 8.88
N LEU A 80 13.65 -12.80 8.03
CA LEU A 80 13.84 -11.72 7.07
C LEU A 80 14.03 -10.38 7.80
N ARG A 81 14.85 -9.51 7.22
CA ARG A 81 15.32 -8.25 7.81
C ARG A 81 15.29 -7.13 6.77
N GLY A 82 15.52 -5.90 7.22
CA GLY A 82 15.51 -4.72 6.38
C GLY A 82 14.11 -4.27 5.99
N ILE A 83 14.03 -3.39 5.00
CA ILE A 83 12.77 -2.79 4.55
C ILE A 83 12.13 -3.65 3.46
N TRP A 84 10.81 -3.75 3.47
CA TRP A 84 10.00 -4.47 2.48
C TRP A 84 8.77 -3.66 2.09
N ASN A 85 8.54 -3.50 0.79
CA ASN A 85 7.30 -2.94 0.29
C ASN A 85 6.18 -3.98 0.46
N PHE A 86 5.34 -3.77 1.46
CA PHE A 86 4.40 -4.78 1.95
C PHE A 86 2.99 -4.55 1.43
N LYS A 87 2.84 -4.71 0.11
CA LYS A 87 1.59 -4.52 -0.64
C LYS A 87 1.43 -5.59 -1.71
N ASN A 88 0.19 -5.81 -2.15
CA ASN A 88 -0.08 -6.61 -3.33
C ASN A 88 0.49 -5.92 -4.60
N PRO A 89 0.95 -6.67 -5.62
CA PRO A 89 1.37 -6.11 -6.90
C PRO A 89 0.27 -5.29 -7.57
N GLU A 90 0.70 -4.48 -8.55
CA GLU A 90 -0.16 -3.56 -9.32
C GLU A 90 -0.74 -2.40 -8.49
N VAL A 91 -1.69 -1.68 -9.08
CA VAL A 91 -2.39 -0.55 -8.46
C VAL A 91 -3.89 -0.69 -8.68
N VAL A 92 -4.65 -0.13 -7.74
CA VAL A 92 -6.10 -0.02 -7.86
C VAL A 92 -6.51 1.39 -7.47
N SER A 93 -7.43 1.97 -8.24
CA SER A 93 -8.03 3.26 -7.98
C SER A 93 -9.26 3.14 -7.07
N HIS A 94 -9.65 4.24 -6.44
CA HIS A 94 -10.87 4.29 -5.63
C HIS A 94 -12.11 3.89 -6.44
N ASN A 95 -12.23 4.36 -7.69
CA ASN A 95 -13.37 4.02 -8.55
C ASN A 95 -13.45 2.53 -8.84
N GLU A 96 -12.33 1.86 -9.12
CA GLU A 96 -12.33 0.41 -9.34
C GLU A 96 -12.80 -0.36 -8.10
N ILE A 97 -12.40 0.07 -6.89
CA ILE A 97 -12.90 -0.51 -5.63
C ILE A 97 -14.41 -0.26 -5.48
N LEU A 98 -14.89 0.95 -5.78
CA LEU A 98 -16.32 1.30 -5.66
C LEU A 98 -17.17 0.53 -6.68
N GLU A 99 -16.67 0.26 -7.87
CA GLU A 99 -17.31 -0.61 -8.86
C GLU A 99 -17.39 -2.07 -8.37
N MET A 100 -16.31 -2.59 -7.77
CA MET A 100 -16.34 -3.91 -7.12
C MET A 100 -17.36 -3.93 -5.97
N TYR A 101 -17.39 -2.90 -5.13
CA TYR A 101 -18.36 -2.79 -4.04
C TYR A 101 -19.80 -2.79 -4.56
N LYS A 102 -20.08 -2.02 -5.61
CA LYS A 102 -21.39 -2.00 -6.25
C LYS A 102 -21.77 -3.37 -6.83
N THR A 103 -20.82 -4.05 -7.44
CA THR A 103 -21.06 -5.36 -8.10
C THR A 103 -21.30 -6.49 -7.09
N TYR A 104 -20.53 -6.53 -6.00
CA TYR A 104 -20.54 -7.66 -5.06
C TYR A 104 -21.38 -7.41 -3.81
N ILE A 105 -21.56 -6.17 -3.37
CA ILE A 105 -22.16 -5.85 -2.07
C ILE A 105 -23.49 -5.10 -2.19
N ASP A 106 -23.56 -4.03 -2.98
CA ASP A 106 -24.76 -3.21 -3.12
C ASP A 106 -24.90 -2.62 -4.55
N PRO A 107 -25.69 -3.26 -5.43
CA PRO A 107 -25.92 -2.79 -6.81
C PRO A 107 -26.54 -1.39 -6.91
N LYS A 108 -27.18 -0.90 -5.84
CA LYS A 108 -27.82 0.43 -5.80
C LYS A 108 -26.86 1.52 -5.32
N PHE A 109 -25.66 1.17 -4.89
CA PHE A 109 -24.66 2.11 -4.43
C PHE A 109 -24.30 3.14 -5.51
N LYS A 110 -24.16 4.41 -5.09
CA LYS A 110 -23.80 5.55 -5.93
C LYS A 110 -22.75 6.38 -5.22
N TRP A 111 -21.83 6.96 -5.98
CA TRP A 111 -20.82 7.89 -5.48
C TRP A 111 -20.67 9.06 -6.44
N MET A 112 -19.96 10.09 -5.97
CA MET A 112 -19.50 11.21 -6.78
C MET A 112 -18.01 11.38 -6.58
N ASN A 113 -17.32 11.81 -7.64
CA ASN A 113 -15.89 12.08 -7.59
C ASN A 113 -15.65 13.54 -7.23
N PHE A 114 -14.53 13.79 -6.55
CA PHE A 114 -14.02 15.13 -6.32
C PHE A 114 -12.96 15.49 -7.35
N THR A 115 -12.89 16.77 -7.69
CA THR A 115 -11.68 17.37 -8.25
C THR A 115 -10.60 17.49 -7.18
N LEU A 116 -9.33 17.61 -7.59
CA LEU A 116 -8.22 17.79 -6.65
C LEU A 116 -8.36 19.09 -5.85
N GLU A 117 -8.91 20.14 -6.45
CA GLU A 117 -9.17 21.43 -5.79
C GLU A 117 -10.23 21.32 -4.71
N GLU A 118 -11.31 20.58 -4.96
CA GLU A 118 -12.34 20.31 -3.95
C GLU A 118 -11.78 19.48 -2.81
N GLN A 119 -10.97 18.46 -3.12
CA GLN A 119 -10.33 17.63 -2.10
C GLN A 119 -9.44 18.48 -1.19
N ALA A 120 -8.64 19.39 -1.76
CA ALA A 120 -7.73 20.27 -1.01
C ALA A 120 -8.47 21.21 -0.05
N LYS A 121 -9.72 21.59 -0.34
CA LYS A 121 -10.55 22.42 0.54
C LYS A 121 -11.09 21.67 1.76
N VAL A 122 -11.19 20.33 1.66
CA VAL A 122 -11.81 19.48 2.71
C VAL A 122 -10.75 18.85 3.62
N ILE A 123 -9.55 18.55 3.09
CA ILE A 123 -8.50 17.90 3.87
C ILE A 123 -7.59 18.92 4.56
N ILE A 124 -7.27 18.65 5.83
CA ILE A 124 -6.32 19.47 6.61
C ILE A 124 -4.89 19.33 6.07
N THR A 125 -4.54 18.15 5.54
CA THR A 125 -3.22 17.85 5.00
C THR A 125 -3.30 17.03 3.72
N PRO A 126 -2.40 17.23 2.74
CA PRO A 126 -2.32 16.41 1.54
C PRO A 126 -2.21 14.91 1.83
N ARG A 127 -2.60 14.08 0.85
CA ARG A 127 -2.51 12.62 0.92
C ARG A 127 -1.44 12.10 -0.04
N SER A 128 -0.72 11.06 0.41
CA SER A 128 0.30 10.37 -0.37
C SER A 128 -0.33 9.52 -1.48
N ASN A 129 0.07 9.76 -2.73
CA ASN A 129 -0.27 8.95 -3.90
C ASN A 129 1.01 8.48 -4.59
N ASN A 130 1.20 7.16 -4.71
CA ASN A 130 2.41 6.56 -5.27
C ASN A 130 2.14 5.16 -5.83
N LYS A 131 3.11 4.61 -6.58
CA LYS A 131 3.24 3.19 -6.87
C LYS A 131 4.48 2.71 -6.14
N MET A 132 4.40 1.59 -5.41
CA MET A 132 5.57 0.94 -4.82
C MET A 132 5.82 -0.37 -5.56
N ASP A 133 7.09 -0.67 -5.78
CA ASP A 133 7.55 -1.90 -6.43
C ASP A 133 7.37 -3.08 -5.46
N ALA A 134 6.62 -4.10 -5.88
CA ALA A 134 6.36 -5.31 -5.10
C ALA A 134 7.26 -6.48 -5.51
N SER A 135 8.21 -6.27 -6.43
CA SER A 135 9.04 -7.33 -7.01
C SER A 135 9.86 -8.07 -5.96
N LYS A 136 10.35 -7.37 -4.93
CA LYS A 136 11.10 -7.99 -3.83
C LYS A 136 10.24 -8.97 -3.04
N LEU A 137 9.04 -8.55 -2.64
CA LEU A 137 8.09 -9.39 -1.91
C LEU A 137 7.58 -10.56 -2.78
N LYS A 138 7.25 -10.29 -4.05
CA LYS A 138 6.76 -11.30 -5.01
C LYS A 138 7.79 -12.39 -5.31
N LYS A 139 9.08 -12.07 -5.28
CA LYS A 139 10.17 -13.07 -5.41
C LYS A 139 10.24 -14.02 -4.22
N GLU A 140 9.93 -13.52 -3.02
CA GLU A 140 9.94 -14.32 -1.80
C GLU A 140 8.65 -15.16 -1.66
N PHE A 141 7.51 -14.60 -2.07
CA PHE A 141 6.19 -15.23 -2.01
C PHE A 141 5.57 -15.26 -3.42
N LEU A 142 5.83 -16.34 -4.16
CA LEU A 142 5.37 -16.51 -5.54
C LEU A 142 3.84 -16.58 -5.64
N GLU A 143 3.17 -17.00 -4.58
CA GLU A 143 1.72 -17.09 -4.44
C GLU A 143 1.01 -15.73 -4.26
N LEU A 144 1.76 -14.65 -4.01
CA LEU A 144 1.20 -13.31 -3.76
C LEU A 144 0.35 -12.82 -4.94
N LEU A 145 -0.93 -12.61 -4.72
CA LEU A 145 -1.88 -12.23 -5.77
C LEU A 145 -1.78 -10.73 -6.11
N PRO A 146 -2.00 -10.35 -7.38
CA PRO A 146 -2.27 -8.97 -7.76
C PRO A 146 -3.42 -8.37 -6.94
N ILE A 147 -3.40 -7.05 -6.71
CA ILE A 147 -4.34 -6.39 -5.78
C ILE A 147 -5.81 -6.64 -6.13
N LYS A 148 -6.17 -6.65 -7.42
CA LYS A 148 -7.57 -6.84 -7.86
C LYS A 148 -8.06 -8.27 -7.59
N GLU A 149 -7.23 -9.27 -7.87
CA GLU A 149 -7.55 -10.67 -7.60
C GLU A 149 -7.63 -10.94 -6.10
N SER A 150 -6.70 -10.38 -5.33
CA SER A 150 -6.68 -10.47 -3.87
C SER A 150 -7.93 -9.83 -3.24
N LEU A 151 -8.33 -8.64 -3.71
CA LEU A 151 -9.58 -7.98 -3.30
C LEU A 151 -10.80 -8.85 -3.58
N ILE A 152 -10.90 -9.45 -4.76
CA ILE A 152 -12.03 -10.31 -5.10
C ILE A 152 -12.06 -11.52 -4.18
N LYS A 153 -10.97 -12.29 -4.09
CA LYS A 153 -10.90 -13.56 -3.36
C LYS A 153 -11.09 -13.40 -1.86
N TYR A 154 -10.42 -12.43 -1.24
CA TYR A 154 -10.38 -12.32 0.22
C TYR A 154 -11.39 -11.32 0.78
N VAL A 155 -11.82 -10.33 -0.01
CA VAL A 155 -12.71 -9.26 0.47
C VAL A 155 -14.11 -9.36 -0.14
N PHE A 156 -14.25 -9.36 -1.47
CA PHE A 156 -15.58 -9.20 -2.10
C PHE A 156 -16.36 -10.51 -2.25
N GLU A 157 -15.74 -11.61 -2.65
CA GLU A 157 -16.42 -12.90 -2.78
C GLU A 157 -16.99 -13.42 -1.45
N PRO A 158 -16.24 -13.41 -0.33
CA PRO A 158 -16.75 -13.91 0.95
C PRO A 158 -17.87 -13.04 1.53
N ASN A 159 -17.91 -11.76 1.14
CA ASN A 159 -18.90 -10.79 1.62
C ASN A 159 -20.04 -10.56 0.62
N LYS A 160 -20.09 -11.32 -0.48
CA LYS A 160 -21.07 -11.12 -1.54
C LYS A 160 -22.48 -11.23 -0.99
N ARG A 161 -23.29 -10.18 -1.19
CA ARG A 161 -24.70 -10.17 -0.78
C ARG A 161 -25.55 -10.55 -1.98
N THR A 162 -26.37 -11.59 -1.82
CA THR A 162 -27.42 -11.99 -2.78
C THR A 162 -28.67 -11.15 -2.60
#